data_AF-A0A7W7V7M4-F1
#
_entry.id   AF-A0A7W7V7M4-F1
#
_cell.length_a   1.000
_cell.length_b   1.000
_cell.length_c   1.000
_cell.angle_alpha   90.00
_cell.angle_beta   90.00
_cell.angle_gamma   90.00
#
_symmetry.space_group_name_H-M   'P 1'
#
loop_
_entity.id
_entity.type
_entity.pdbx_description
1 polymer ?
#
loop_
_entity_poly.entity_id
_entity_poly.type
_entity_poly.pdbx_seq_one_letter_code
_entity_poly.pdbx_strand_id
1 'polypeptide(L)'
;MPGSTSPPSPAALQAFLRGIERRAFVLAEAQCGDPALARAALAASCARLRHEAAALPLREWPLRFWAGLIARPELRDFRLPRRPLPGQAALAALSPGARAALLLRLAAGLDLPHVAAVLGVSESAARLALARAVRALGADDAGAGAALRVLDAALHARVRDLPEAERARLAELRERSLHGEVAAATGTPRQEPPPRLLRWLWGALALVTVLLLGTFLWPPAGESLAPGESRPLPEAAVPALSPESAALASPDFELLADPEGQALALDLAFYAWLAAQDGGADAR
;
A
#
# COMPACT_ATOMS: atom_id res chain seq x y z
N MET A 1 0.59 -28.37 22.63
CA MET A 1 1.17 -29.49 21.86
C MET A 1 1.68 -28.95 20.53
N PRO A 2 2.98 -28.63 20.39
CA PRO A 2 3.52 -28.24 19.10
C PRO A 2 3.61 -29.50 18.22
N GLY A 3 2.80 -29.54 17.16
CA GLY A 3 2.80 -30.65 16.21
C GLY A 3 4.12 -30.66 15.44
N SER A 4 4.84 -31.78 15.54
CA SER A 4 6.04 -32.08 14.76
C SER A 4 5.68 -32.07 13.27
N THR A 5 5.88 -30.93 12.61
CA THR A 5 5.60 -30.81 11.17
C THR A 5 6.83 -31.32 10.44
N SER A 6 6.72 -32.46 9.77
CA SER A 6 7.81 -32.97 8.93
C SER A 6 8.20 -31.91 7.88
N PRO A 7 9.49 -31.78 7.54
CA PRO A 7 9.92 -30.80 6.57
C PRO A 7 9.20 -31.04 5.23
N PRO A 8 8.77 -29.98 4.53
CA PRO A 8 8.07 -30.13 3.27
C PRO A 8 8.94 -30.81 2.21
N SER A 9 8.34 -31.71 1.44
CA SER A 9 9.05 -32.44 0.39
C SER A 9 9.36 -31.57 -0.83
N PRO A 10 10.46 -31.81 -1.56
CA PRO A 10 10.77 -31.12 -2.82
C PRO A 10 9.65 -31.24 -3.88
N ALA A 11 8.91 -32.34 -3.87
CA ALA A 11 7.76 -32.55 -4.75
C ALA A 11 6.58 -31.61 -4.41
N ALA A 12 6.33 -31.35 -3.13
CA ALA A 12 5.30 -30.40 -2.71
C ALA A 12 5.62 -28.98 -3.18
N LEU A 13 6.90 -28.56 -3.08
CA LEU A 13 7.34 -27.27 -3.59
C LEU A 13 7.15 -27.14 -5.10
N GLN A 14 7.48 -28.19 -5.86
CA GLN A 14 7.24 -28.23 -7.31
C GLN A 14 5.76 -28.09 -7.67
N ALA A 15 4.90 -28.83 -6.99
CA ALA A 15 3.45 -28.76 -7.21
C ALA A 15 2.88 -27.38 -6.88
N PHE A 16 3.31 -26.78 -5.76
CA PHE A 16 2.95 -25.42 -5.39
C PHE A 16 3.37 -24.40 -6.45
N LEU A 17 4.64 -24.42 -6.88
CA LEU A 17 5.16 -23.48 -7.86
C LEU A 17 4.45 -23.61 -9.22
N ARG A 18 4.18 -24.84 -9.67
CA ARG A 18 3.40 -25.09 -10.88
C ARG A 18 1.99 -24.48 -10.80
N GLY A 19 1.37 -24.50 -9.62
CA GLY A 19 0.04 -23.92 -9.40
C GLY A 19 0.03 -22.38 -9.44
N ILE A 20 1.12 -21.72 -9.05
CA ILE A 20 1.18 -20.26 -8.90
C ILE A 20 1.86 -19.54 -10.07
N GLU A 21 2.75 -20.21 -10.82
CA GLU A 21 3.64 -19.59 -11.81
C GLU A 21 2.92 -18.77 -12.88
N ARG A 22 1.76 -19.24 -13.36
CA ARG A 22 0.97 -18.53 -14.39
C ARG A 22 0.46 -17.18 -13.88
N ARG A 23 -0.12 -17.18 -12.68
CA ARG A 23 -0.65 -15.97 -12.05
C ARG A 23 0.46 -15.02 -11.65
N ALA A 24 1.57 -15.58 -11.15
CA ALA A 24 2.76 -14.83 -10.81
C ALA A 24 3.36 -14.12 -12.02
N PHE A 25 3.47 -14.81 -13.16
CA PHE A 25 3.93 -14.21 -14.41
C PHE A 25 3.01 -13.08 -14.87
N VAL A 26 1.69 -13.31 -14.94
CA VAL A 26 0.74 -12.27 -15.39
C VAL A 26 0.74 -11.06 -14.47
N LEU A 27 0.83 -11.27 -13.15
CA LEU A 27 0.97 -10.18 -12.19
C LEU A 27 2.27 -9.39 -12.43
N ALA A 28 3.40 -10.07 -12.60
CA ALA A 28 4.69 -9.41 -12.83
C ALA A 28 4.73 -8.69 -14.19
N GLU A 29 4.18 -9.29 -15.25
CA GLU A 29 4.01 -8.68 -16.57
C GLU A 29 3.10 -7.45 -16.48
N ALA A 30 1.99 -7.50 -15.73
CA ALA A 30 1.12 -6.35 -15.53
C ALA A 30 1.77 -5.23 -14.68
N GLN A 31 2.66 -5.61 -13.75
CA GLN A 31 3.32 -4.70 -12.83
C GLN A 31 4.46 -3.88 -13.48
N CYS A 32 5.22 -4.50 -14.41
CA CYS A 32 6.36 -3.87 -15.09
C CYS A 32 6.18 -3.67 -16.60
N GLY A 33 5.27 -4.39 -17.23
CA GLY A 33 4.99 -4.37 -18.67
C GLY A 33 6.06 -5.00 -19.57
N ASP A 34 7.05 -5.68 -18.99
CA ASP A 34 8.11 -6.38 -19.72
C ASP A 34 8.11 -7.89 -19.38
N PRO A 35 7.82 -8.78 -20.35
CA PRO A 35 7.76 -10.22 -20.09
C PRO A 35 9.14 -10.83 -19.76
N ALA A 36 10.25 -10.23 -20.21
CA ALA A 36 11.58 -10.72 -19.87
C ALA A 36 11.91 -10.42 -18.40
N LEU A 37 11.63 -9.19 -17.94
CA LEU A 37 11.79 -8.82 -16.53
C LEU A 37 10.86 -9.62 -15.62
N ALA A 38 9.61 -9.85 -16.05
CA ALA A 38 8.64 -10.68 -15.32
C ALA A 38 9.16 -12.12 -15.11
N ARG A 39 9.73 -12.75 -16.15
CA ARG A 39 10.36 -14.08 -16.05
C ARG A 39 11.55 -14.11 -15.11
N ALA A 40 12.44 -13.11 -15.20
CA ALA A 40 13.61 -13.01 -14.32
C ALA A 40 13.19 -12.86 -12.85
N ALA A 41 12.21 -11.99 -12.57
CA ALA A 41 11.65 -11.78 -11.24
C ALA A 41 11.00 -13.06 -10.68
N LEU A 42 10.31 -13.82 -11.54
CA LEU A 42 9.73 -15.11 -11.18
C LEU A 42 10.81 -16.14 -10.83
N ALA A 43 11.84 -16.29 -11.67
CA ALA A 43 12.93 -17.25 -11.46
C ALA A 43 13.60 -17.02 -10.10
N ALA A 44 13.93 -15.75 -9.84
CA ALA A 44 14.59 -15.36 -8.62
C ALA A 44 13.67 -15.58 -7.39
N SER A 45 12.36 -15.38 -7.53
CA SER A 45 11.38 -15.66 -6.47
C SER A 45 11.21 -17.17 -6.20
N CYS A 46 11.24 -18.01 -7.24
CA CYS A 46 11.27 -19.47 -7.10
C CYS A 46 12.54 -19.94 -6.38
N ALA A 47 13.71 -19.43 -6.79
CA ALA A 47 14.98 -19.75 -6.15
C ALA A 47 15.00 -19.33 -4.67
N ARG A 48 14.49 -18.13 -4.37
CA ARG A 48 14.34 -17.65 -2.99
C ARG A 48 13.43 -18.56 -2.15
N LEU A 49 12.23 -18.87 -2.66
CA LEU A 49 11.29 -19.72 -1.92
C LEU A 49 11.88 -21.11 -1.66
N ARG A 50 12.63 -21.67 -2.62
CA ARG A 50 13.34 -22.95 -2.41
C ARG A 50 14.24 -22.94 -1.17
N HIS A 51 14.97 -21.84 -0.96
CA HIS A 51 15.84 -21.70 0.22
C HIS A 51 15.05 -21.55 1.52
N GLU A 52 13.89 -20.91 1.49
CA GLU A 52 13.05 -20.69 2.67
C GLU A 52 12.12 -21.87 2.99
N ALA A 53 11.76 -22.67 1.98
CA ALA A 53 10.68 -23.66 2.05
C ALA A 53 10.87 -24.70 3.16
N ALA A 54 12.11 -25.13 3.43
CA ALA A 54 12.39 -26.14 4.45
C ALA A 54 12.02 -25.69 5.88
N ALA A 55 12.08 -24.38 6.14
CA ALA A 55 11.78 -23.80 7.45
C ALA A 55 10.34 -23.28 7.57
N LEU A 56 9.59 -23.23 6.46
CA LEU A 56 8.27 -22.63 6.40
C LEU A 56 7.16 -23.69 6.30
N PRO A 57 6.09 -23.60 7.11
CA PRO A 57 4.87 -24.36 6.89
C PRO A 57 4.29 -24.10 5.48
N LEU A 58 3.71 -25.13 4.85
CA LEU A 58 3.16 -25.03 3.48
C LEU A 58 2.15 -23.87 3.32
N ARG A 59 1.35 -23.59 4.36
CA ARG A 59 0.36 -22.49 4.36
C ARG A 59 0.98 -21.10 4.22
N GLU A 60 2.26 -20.94 4.58
CA GLU A 60 2.96 -19.65 4.52
C GLU A 60 3.61 -19.40 3.15
N TRP A 61 3.78 -20.45 2.34
CA TRP A 61 4.44 -20.37 1.04
C TRP A 61 3.82 -19.36 0.08
N PRO A 62 2.47 -19.28 -0.11
CA PRO A 62 1.88 -18.29 -1.01
C PRO A 62 2.23 -16.86 -0.60
N LEU A 63 2.08 -16.53 0.68
CA LEU A 63 2.34 -15.19 1.19
C LEU A 63 3.82 -14.81 1.01
N ARG A 64 4.74 -15.73 1.34
CA ARG A 64 6.19 -15.53 1.18
C ARG A 64 6.60 -15.37 -0.28
N PHE A 65 5.99 -16.16 -1.15
CA PHE A 65 6.21 -16.07 -2.59
C PHE A 65 5.79 -14.71 -3.15
N TRP A 66 4.56 -14.26 -2.85
CA TRP A 66 4.05 -12.97 -3.34
C TRP A 66 4.86 -11.79 -2.79
N ALA A 67 5.22 -11.83 -1.51
CA ALA A 67 6.10 -10.83 -0.89
C ALA A 67 7.47 -10.79 -1.58
N GLY A 68 8.05 -11.96 -1.87
CA GLY A 68 9.32 -12.04 -2.58
C GLY A 68 9.26 -11.59 -4.03
N LEU A 69 8.14 -11.80 -4.71
CA LEU A 69 7.92 -11.34 -6.06
C LEU A 69 7.79 -9.81 -6.12
N ILE A 70 6.89 -9.21 -5.33
CA ILE A 70 6.66 -7.76 -5.36
C ILE A 70 7.85 -6.96 -4.82
N ALA A 71 8.68 -7.54 -3.95
CA ALA A 71 9.89 -6.90 -3.46
C ALA A 71 10.97 -6.68 -4.55
N ARG A 72 10.81 -7.29 -5.73
CA ARG A 72 11.77 -7.21 -6.84
C ARG A 72 11.87 -5.77 -7.39
N PRO A 73 13.07 -5.15 -7.38
CA PRO A 73 13.23 -3.78 -7.87
C PRO A 73 12.90 -3.66 -9.36
N GLU A 74 13.13 -4.72 -10.15
CA GLU A 74 12.84 -4.77 -11.58
C GLU A 74 11.35 -4.59 -11.89
N LEU A 75 10.47 -4.84 -10.91
CA LEU A 75 9.03 -4.68 -11.06
C LEU A 75 8.52 -3.27 -10.69
N ARG A 76 9.39 -2.38 -10.19
CA ARG A 76 8.97 -1.02 -9.79
C ARG A 76 8.75 -0.12 -10.99
N ASP A 77 9.58 -0.29 -12.01
CA ASP A 77 9.55 0.53 -13.21
C ASP A 77 8.56 -0.05 -14.23
N PHE A 78 7.54 0.73 -14.56
CA PHE A 78 6.55 0.33 -15.54
C PHE A 78 6.95 0.80 -16.94
N ARG A 79 6.87 -0.11 -17.90
CA ARG A 79 7.06 0.14 -19.33
C ARG A 79 5.78 -0.27 -20.05
N LEU A 80 5.16 0.63 -20.80
CA LEU A 80 3.97 0.25 -21.55
C LEU A 80 4.35 -0.81 -22.61
N PRO A 81 3.76 -2.02 -22.58
CA PRO A 81 4.06 -3.04 -23.56
C PRO A 81 3.55 -2.63 -24.95
N ARG A 82 4.16 -3.20 -26.00
CA ARG A 82 3.71 -2.96 -27.40
C ARG A 82 2.25 -3.36 -27.64
N ARG A 83 1.75 -4.35 -26.91
CA ARG A 83 0.36 -4.81 -26.95
C ARG A 83 -0.21 -4.81 -25.53
N PRO A 84 -0.74 -3.68 -25.06
CA PRO A 84 -1.29 -3.59 -23.71
C PRO A 84 -2.59 -4.39 -23.59
N LEU A 85 -2.80 -4.95 -22.40
CA LEU A 85 -4.11 -5.48 -22.02
C LEU A 85 -5.14 -4.34 -21.90
N PRO A 86 -6.44 -4.62 -22.10
CA PRO A 86 -7.49 -3.69 -21.74
C PRO A 86 -7.32 -3.15 -20.31
N GLY A 87 -7.35 -1.83 -20.14
CA GLY A 87 -7.16 -1.16 -18.84
C GLY A 87 -5.70 -1.06 -18.36
N GLN A 88 -4.71 -1.63 -19.06
CA GLN A 88 -3.32 -1.61 -18.62
C GLN A 88 -2.67 -0.22 -18.71
N ALA A 89 -3.12 0.64 -19.63
CA ALA A 89 -2.66 2.03 -19.67
C ALA A 89 -3.02 2.79 -18.38
N ALA A 90 -4.16 2.50 -17.76
CA ALA A 90 -4.56 3.10 -16.48
C ALA A 90 -3.65 2.64 -15.33
N LEU A 91 -3.09 1.42 -15.40
CA LEU A 91 -2.09 0.95 -14.42
C LEU A 91 -0.77 1.74 -14.49
N ALA A 92 -0.43 2.29 -15.66
CA ALA A 92 0.79 3.09 -15.83
C ALA A 92 0.76 4.39 -15.01
N ALA A 93 -0.44 4.96 -14.82
CA ALA A 93 -0.66 6.18 -14.04
C ALA A 93 -0.60 5.94 -12.52
N LEU A 94 -0.70 4.69 -12.07
CA LEU A 94 -0.65 4.33 -10.66
C LEU A 94 0.79 4.35 -10.13
N SER A 95 0.94 4.76 -8.87
CA SER A 95 2.20 4.56 -8.16
C SER A 95 2.51 3.05 -8.05
N PRO A 96 3.80 2.65 -8.02
CA PRO A 96 4.17 1.23 -8.00
C PRO A 96 3.52 0.43 -6.88
N GLY A 97 3.35 1.03 -5.69
CA GLY A 97 2.69 0.41 -4.54
C GLY A 97 1.17 0.26 -4.70
N ALA A 98 0.49 1.28 -5.24
CA ALA A 98 -0.94 1.21 -5.52
C ALA A 98 -1.25 0.19 -6.63
N ARG A 99 -0.40 0.15 -7.67
CA ARG A 99 -0.45 -0.86 -8.73
C ARG A 99 -0.24 -2.27 -8.16
N ALA A 100 0.76 -2.47 -7.33
CA ALA A 100 1.04 -3.76 -6.69
C ALA A 100 -0.13 -4.22 -5.82
N ALA A 101 -0.70 -3.34 -4.98
CA ALA A 101 -1.86 -3.66 -4.14
C ALA A 101 -3.05 -4.12 -4.99
N LEU A 102 -3.35 -3.38 -6.05
CA LEU A 102 -4.45 -3.70 -6.97
C LEU A 102 -4.21 -5.04 -7.68
N LEU A 103 -3.01 -5.27 -8.23
CA LEU A 103 -2.70 -6.51 -8.93
C LEU A 103 -2.67 -7.73 -8.00
N LEU A 104 -2.24 -7.56 -6.75
CA LEU A 104 -2.35 -8.62 -5.74
C LEU A 104 -3.82 -8.98 -5.44
N ARG A 105 -4.70 -7.98 -5.46
CA ARG A 105 -6.14 -8.19 -5.28
C ARG A 105 -6.77 -8.90 -6.49
N LEU A 106 -6.44 -8.48 -7.71
CA LEU A 106 -7.05 -8.98 -8.95
C LEU A 106 -6.40 -10.27 -9.47
N ALA A 107 -5.09 -10.25 -9.73
CA ALA A 107 -4.39 -11.40 -10.31
C ALA A 107 -4.02 -12.45 -9.25
N ALA A 108 -3.54 -12.02 -8.08
CA ALA A 108 -3.18 -12.92 -6.98
C ALA A 108 -4.37 -13.27 -6.06
N GLY A 109 -5.54 -12.66 -6.27
CA GLY A 109 -6.80 -13.03 -5.59
C GLY A 109 -6.73 -12.92 -4.07
N LEU A 110 -5.78 -12.14 -3.55
CA LEU A 110 -5.56 -12.00 -2.11
C LEU A 110 -6.66 -11.11 -1.51
N ASP A 111 -7.04 -11.38 -0.26
CA ASP A 111 -7.88 -10.46 0.51
C ASP A 111 -7.04 -9.28 1.06
N LEU A 112 -7.71 -8.31 1.68
CA LEU A 112 -7.05 -7.10 2.19
C LEU A 112 -5.94 -7.41 3.23
N PRO A 113 -6.17 -8.28 4.25
CA PRO A 113 -5.11 -8.65 5.19
C PRO A 113 -3.88 -9.26 4.52
N HIS A 114 -4.07 -10.18 3.57
CA HIS A 114 -2.95 -10.81 2.86
C HIS A 114 -2.24 -9.82 1.94
N VAL A 115 -2.96 -8.89 1.27
CA VAL A 115 -2.33 -7.80 0.50
C VAL A 115 -1.45 -6.93 1.41
N ALA A 116 -1.97 -6.52 2.58
CA ALA A 116 -1.23 -5.72 3.54
C ALA A 116 0.05 -6.44 4.03
N ALA A 117 -0.08 -7.73 4.35
CA ALA A 117 1.03 -8.57 4.76
C ALA A 117 2.09 -8.77 3.67
N VAL A 118 1.67 -8.95 2.40
CA VAL A 118 2.61 -9.04 1.26
C VAL A 118 3.38 -7.75 1.05
N LEU A 119 2.71 -6.61 1.19
CA LEU A 119 3.31 -5.28 1.01
C LEU A 119 4.12 -4.81 2.22
N GLY A 120 3.97 -5.47 3.38
CA GLY A 120 4.62 -5.07 4.63
C GLY A 120 4.08 -3.75 5.19
N VAL A 121 2.78 -3.49 5.02
CA VAL A 121 2.09 -2.27 5.48
C VAL A 121 0.88 -2.61 6.35
N SER A 122 0.30 -1.62 7.03
CA SER A 122 -0.94 -1.80 7.78
C SER A 122 -2.14 -2.05 6.84
N GLU A 123 -3.18 -2.73 7.33
CA GLU A 123 -4.43 -2.92 6.58
C GLU A 123 -5.10 -1.60 6.18
N SER A 124 -5.00 -0.57 7.04
CA SER A 124 -5.50 0.78 6.75
C SER A 124 -4.75 1.42 5.58
N ALA A 125 -3.41 1.29 5.55
CA ALA A 125 -2.59 1.78 4.45
C ALA A 125 -2.88 1.03 3.14
N ALA A 126 -3.02 -0.30 3.20
CA ALA A 126 -3.40 -1.11 2.04
C ALA A 126 -4.78 -0.73 1.50
N ARG A 127 -5.78 -0.52 2.39
CA ARG A 127 -7.13 -0.10 2.01
C ARG A 127 -7.13 1.26 1.32
N LEU A 128 -6.36 2.20 1.88
CA LEU A 128 -6.22 3.53 1.29
C LEU A 128 -5.51 3.48 -0.07
N ALA A 129 -4.46 2.67 -0.22
CA ALA A 129 -3.78 2.47 -1.50
C ALA A 129 -4.72 1.87 -2.56
N LEU A 130 -5.54 0.88 -2.19
CA LEU A 130 -6.55 0.29 -3.07
C LEU A 130 -7.63 1.30 -3.45
N ALA A 131 -8.15 2.07 -2.49
CA ALA A 131 -9.16 3.09 -2.76
C ALA A 131 -8.64 4.15 -3.75
N ARG A 132 -7.39 4.60 -3.58
CA ARG A 132 -6.73 5.52 -4.52
C ARG A 132 -6.52 4.87 -5.89
N ALA A 133 -6.11 3.60 -5.92
CA ALA A 133 -5.92 2.87 -7.17
C ALA A 133 -7.23 2.78 -7.96
N VAL A 134 -8.33 2.39 -7.32
CA VAL A 134 -9.65 2.28 -7.96
C VAL A 134 -10.12 3.64 -8.48
N ARG A 135 -10.02 4.70 -7.66
CA ARG A 135 -10.38 6.05 -8.09
C ARG A 135 -9.54 6.53 -9.27
N ALA A 136 -8.27 6.16 -9.35
CA ALA A 136 -7.42 6.55 -10.47
C ALA A 136 -7.69 5.77 -11.77
N LEU A 137 -8.48 4.69 -11.74
CA LEU A 137 -8.86 3.94 -12.94
C LEU A 137 -10.03 4.56 -13.71
N GLY A 138 -10.82 5.44 -13.09
CA GLY A 138 -11.99 6.08 -13.69
C GLY A 138 -12.05 7.57 -13.37
N ALA A 139 -12.75 8.36 -14.18
CA ALA A 139 -12.95 9.78 -13.90
C ALA A 139 -13.95 9.99 -12.74
N ASP A 140 -14.87 9.04 -12.58
CA ASP A 140 -16.02 9.03 -11.70
C ASP A 140 -16.27 7.60 -11.15
N ASP A 141 -17.01 7.47 -10.04
CA ASP A 141 -17.18 6.19 -9.33
C ASP A 141 -17.84 5.11 -10.21
N ALA A 142 -18.77 5.50 -11.08
CA ALA A 142 -19.40 4.59 -12.03
C ALA A 142 -18.41 4.06 -13.08
N GLY A 143 -17.53 4.93 -13.60
CA GLY A 143 -16.48 4.57 -14.55
C GLY A 143 -15.38 3.70 -13.93
N ALA A 144 -15.01 3.98 -12.68
CA ALA A 144 -13.99 3.24 -11.94
C ALA A 144 -14.37 1.76 -11.77
N GLY A 145 -15.64 1.48 -11.44
CA GLY A 145 -16.13 0.11 -11.31
C GLY A 145 -16.10 -0.67 -12.64
N ALA A 146 -16.44 -0.03 -13.75
CA ALA A 146 -16.39 -0.65 -15.07
C ALA A 146 -14.94 -0.92 -15.52
N ALA A 147 -14.06 0.06 -15.37
CA ALA A 147 -12.63 -0.08 -15.68
C ALA A 147 -11.97 -1.22 -14.88
N LEU A 148 -12.32 -1.33 -13.59
CA LEU A 148 -11.84 -2.41 -12.74
C LEU A 148 -12.29 -3.79 -13.23
N ARG A 149 -13.58 -3.96 -13.59
CA ARG A 149 -14.10 -5.23 -14.14
C ARG A 149 -13.43 -5.61 -15.46
N VAL A 150 -13.20 -4.64 -16.34
CA VAL A 150 -12.50 -4.87 -17.61
C VAL A 150 -11.07 -5.33 -17.37
N LEU A 151 -10.35 -4.67 -16.47
CA LEU A 151 -8.98 -5.04 -16.12
C LEU A 151 -8.94 -6.44 -15.48
N ASP A 152 -9.84 -6.73 -14.54
CA ASP A 152 -9.92 -8.02 -13.86
C ASP A 152 -10.18 -9.16 -14.86
N ALA A 153 -11.15 -8.98 -15.75
CA ALA A 153 -11.45 -9.94 -16.81
C ALA A 153 -10.25 -10.14 -17.76
N ALA A 154 -9.55 -9.05 -18.12
CA ALA A 154 -8.37 -9.13 -18.98
C ALA A 154 -7.22 -9.90 -18.31
N LEU A 155 -6.96 -9.69 -17.01
CA LEU A 155 -5.95 -10.42 -16.26
C LEU A 155 -6.31 -11.91 -16.15
N HIS A 156 -7.56 -12.23 -15.82
CA HIS A 156 -8.03 -13.61 -15.74
C HIS A 156 -7.97 -14.33 -17.10
N ALA A 157 -8.39 -13.67 -18.17
CA ALA A 157 -8.24 -14.19 -19.53
C ALA A 157 -6.77 -14.43 -19.88
N ARG A 158 -5.87 -13.49 -19.54
CA ARG A 158 -4.43 -13.64 -19.76
C ARG A 158 -3.83 -14.81 -19.00
N VAL A 159 -4.26 -15.04 -17.75
CA VAL A 159 -3.84 -16.22 -16.97
C VAL A 159 -4.32 -17.50 -17.66
N ARG A 160 -5.60 -17.57 -18.06
CA ARG A 160 -6.21 -18.75 -18.69
C ARG A 160 -5.62 -19.06 -20.07
N ASP A 161 -5.44 -18.04 -20.88
CA ASP A 161 -5.10 -18.15 -22.31
C ASP A 161 -3.60 -17.87 -22.56
N LEU A 162 -2.76 -18.11 -21.54
CA LEU A 162 -1.31 -17.93 -21.63
C LEU A 162 -0.73 -18.87 -22.71
N PRO A 163 0.07 -18.37 -23.69
CA PRO A 163 0.58 -19.19 -24.79
C PRO A 163 1.38 -20.41 -24.33
N GLU A 164 1.27 -21.53 -25.06
CA GLU A 164 2.00 -22.78 -24.74
C GLU A 164 3.51 -22.61 -24.67
N ALA A 165 4.08 -21.88 -25.62
CA ALA A 165 5.51 -21.56 -25.62
C ALA A 165 5.92 -20.81 -24.34
N GLU A 166 5.05 -19.95 -23.81
CA GLU A 166 5.33 -19.24 -22.57
C GLU A 166 5.19 -20.16 -21.36
N ARG A 167 4.16 -21.02 -21.32
CA ARG A 167 4.00 -22.05 -20.28
C ARG A 167 5.23 -22.97 -20.20
N ALA A 168 5.74 -23.42 -21.34
CA ALA A 168 6.95 -24.24 -21.42
C ALA A 168 8.18 -23.51 -20.87
N ARG A 169 8.38 -22.23 -21.23
CA ARG A 169 9.46 -21.39 -20.69
C ARG A 169 9.37 -21.21 -19.18
N LEU A 170 8.18 -21.00 -18.63
CA LEU A 170 7.98 -20.88 -17.18
C LEU A 170 8.33 -22.19 -16.47
N ALA A 171 7.92 -23.34 -17.03
CA ALA A 171 8.24 -24.65 -16.48
C ALA A 171 9.75 -24.94 -16.45
N GLU A 172 10.45 -24.66 -17.56
CA GLU A 172 11.90 -24.80 -17.68
C GLU A 172 12.63 -23.88 -16.67
N LEU A 173 12.18 -22.64 -16.55
CA LEU A 173 12.75 -21.65 -15.63
C LEU A 173 12.53 -22.03 -14.17
N ARG A 174 11.36 -22.56 -13.82
CA ARG A 174 11.09 -23.15 -12.50
C ARG A 174 12.04 -24.31 -12.21
N GLU A 175 12.23 -25.22 -13.16
CA GLU A 175 13.13 -26.36 -13.01
C GLU A 175 14.59 -25.91 -12.80
N ARG A 176 15.11 -25.01 -13.63
CA ARG A 176 16.45 -24.43 -13.44
C ARG A 176 16.59 -23.73 -12.08
N SER A 177 15.57 -22.99 -11.65
CA SER A 177 15.55 -22.31 -10.35
C SER A 177 15.61 -23.29 -9.18
N LEU A 178 14.94 -24.45 -9.32
CA LEU A 178 14.90 -25.49 -8.30
C LEU A 178 16.22 -26.27 -8.20
N HIS A 179 16.87 -26.52 -9.34
CA HIS A 179 18.20 -27.14 -9.40
C HIS A 179 19.32 -26.18 -8.97
N GLY A 180 19.02 -24.89 -8.77
CA GLY A 180 19.99 -23.87 -8.38
C GLY A 180 20.86 -23.36 -9.52
N GLU A 181 20.51 -23.69 -10.77
CA GLU A 181 21.23 -23.27 -11.98
C GLU A 181 20.97 -21.80 -12.35
N VAL A 182 19.96 -21.17 -11.74
CA VAL A 182 19.72 -19.71 -11.84
C VAL A 182 20.68 -18.93 -10.91
N ALA A 183 21.68 -19.60 -10.32
CA ALA A 183 22.74 -18.95 -9.57
C ALA A 183 23.42 -17.85 -10.42
N ALA A 184 23.31 -16.61 -9.92
CA ALA A 184 24.10 -15.45 -10.30
C ALA A 184 23.64 -14.51 -11.43
N ALA A 185 22.40 -14.58 -11.96
CA ALA A 185 21.90 -13.51 -12.85
C ALA A 185 21.16 -12.37 -12.11
N THR A 186 20.76 -12.58 -10.86
CA THR A 186 20.03 -11.58 -10.04
C THR A 186 20.68 -11.37 -8.67
N GLY A 187 22.01 -11.42 -8.62
CA GLY A 187 22.65 -10.40 -7.82
C GLY A 187 22.35 -9.11 -8.56
N THR A 188 21.35 -8.33 -8.11
CA THR A 188 21.47 -6.89 -8.29
C THR A 188 22.93 -6.60 -7.91
N PRO A 189 23.74 -5.91 -8.75
CA PRO A 189 24.90 -5.29 -8.17
C PRO A 189 24.33 -4.56 -6.97
N ARG A 190 24.76 -4.93 -5.76
CA ARG A 190 24.65 -4.04 -4.63
C ARG A 190 25.43 -2.85 -5.15
N GLN A 191 24.73 -1.90 -5.76
CA GLN A 191 25.25 -0.57 -5.96
C GLN A 191 25.45 -0.13 -4.53
N GLU A 192 26.61 -0.46 -3.99
CA GLU A 192 27.13 0.20 -2.83
C GLU A 192 26.99 1.67 -3.20
N PRO A 193 26.22 2.46 -2.43
CA PRO A 193 26.18 3.89 -2.66
C PRO A 193 27.64 4.32 -2.75
N PRO A 194 28.05 5.06 -3.80
CA PRO A 194 29.46 5.32 -4.02
C PRO A 194 30.02 5.85 -2.70
N PRO A 195 31.17 5.37 -2.21
CA PRO A 195 31.62 5.62 -0.84
C PRO A 195 31.74 7.12 -0.51
N ARG A 196 31.81 7.97 -1.55
CA ARG A 196 31.74 9.43 -1.47
C ARG A 196 30.38 9.96 -1.03
N LEU A 197 29.28 9.39 -1.51
CA LEU A 197 27.90 9.79 -1.19
C LEU A 197 27.53 9.35 0.22
N LEU A 198 28.00 8.16 0.63
CA LEU A 198 27.89 7.70 2.02
C LEU A 198 28.73 8.59 2.95
N ARG A 199 29.98 8.93 2.58
CA ARG A 199 30.80 9.91 3.32
C ARG A 199 30.15 11.30 3.41
N TRP A 200 29.51 11.77 2.34
CA TRP A 200 28.75 13.02 2.33
C TRP A 200 27.50 12.95 3.22
N LEU A 201 26.77 11.82 3.19
CA LEU A 201 25.63 11.59 4.07
C LEU A 201 26.06 11.53 5.54
N TRP A 202 27.17 10.86 5.86
CA TRP A 202 27.74 10.87 7.20
C TRP A 202 28.23 12.26 7.61
N GLY A 203 28.81 13.03 6.69
CA GLY A 203 29.18 14.42 6.92
C GLY A 203 27.96 15.31 7.17
N ALA A 204 26.91 15.16 6.38
CA ALA A 204 25.65 15.87 6.56
C ALA A 204 24.96 15.46 7.86
N LEU A 205 24.95 14.17 8.20
CA LEU A 205 24.41 13.66 9.45
C LEU A 205 25.18 14.21 10.64
N ALA A 206 26.52 14.20 10.59
CA ALA A 206 27.39 14.78 11.61
C ALA A 206 27.15 16.28 11.76
N LEU A 207 27.00 17.01 10.65
CA LEU A 207 26.66 18.44 10.66
C LEU A 207 25.31 18.70 11.31
N VAL A 208 24.28 17.90 10.98
CA VAL A 208 22.96 17.99 11.60
C VAL A 208 23.03 17.67 13.09
N THR A 209 23.81 16.66 13.49
CA THR A 209 23.98 16.34 14.93
C THR A 209 24.74 17.43 15.67
N VAL A 210 25.75 18.03 15.06
CA VAL A 210 26.49 19.17 15.66
C VAL A 210 25.61 20.40 15.76
N LEU A 211 24.82 20.74 14.74
CA LEU A 211 23.84 21.83 14.82
C LEU A 211 22.81 21.56 15.93
N LEU A 212 22.31 20.33 16.01
CA LEU A 212 21.34 19.92 17.01
C LEU A 212 21.91 19.99 18.44
N LEU A 213 23.15 19.51 18.65
CA LEU A 213 23.84 19.69 19.94
C LEU A 213 24.11 21.17 20.24
N GLY A 214 24.43 21.96 19.22
CA GLY A 214 24.61 23.40 19.33
C GLY A 214 23.35 24.09 19.88
N THR A 215 22.15 23.67 19.46
CA THR A 215 20.89 24.18 20.01
C THR A 215 20.64 23.84 21.49
N PHE A 216 21.30 22.82 22.04
CA PHE A 216 21.21 22.50 23.48
C PHE A 216 22.29 23.20 24.32
N LEU A 217 23.45 23.49 23.71
CA LEU A 217 24.56 24.17 24.36
C LEU A 217 24.44 25.70 24.31
N TRP A 218 23.61 26.22 23.40
CA TRP A 218 23.26 27.62 23.34
C TRP A 218 21.91 27.82 24.04
N PRO A 219 21.87 28.25 25.32
CA PRO A 219 20.60 28.55 25.95
C PRO A 219 19.89 29.63 25.13
N PRO A 220 18.59 29.46 24.82
CA PRO A 220 17.83 30.55 24.23
C PRO A 220 17.96 31.76 25.17
N ALA A 221 18.07 32.97 24.61
CA ALA A 221 18.17 34.22 25.36
C ALA A 221 16.85 34.60 26.07
N GLY A 222 16.11 33.61 26.56
CA GLY A 222 14.94 33.76 27.40
C GLY A 222 15.27 33.29 28.81
N GLU A 223 14.99 34.13 29.79
CA GLU A 223 15.08 33.81 31.22
C GLU A 223 14.28 32.53 31.50
N SER A 224 14.96 31.45 31.93
CA SER A 224 14.26 30.24 32.36
C SER A 224 13.58 30.51 33.70
N LEU A 225 12.27 30.30 33.78
CA LEU A 225 11.53 30.38 35.04
C LEU A 225 12.00 29.29 35.99
N ALA A 226 12.24 29.64 37.25
CA ALA A 226 12.61 28.67 38.28
C ALA A 226 11.43 27.73 38.61
N PRO A 227 11.68 26.52 39.15
CA PRO A 227 10.60 25.61 39.56
C PRO A 227 9.66 26.30 40.57
N GLY A 228 8.40 26.54 40.17
CA GLY A 228 7.39 27.23 40.98
C GLY A 228 7.12 28.69 40.60
N GLU A 229 7.89 29.28 39.68
CA GLU A 229 7.56 30.58 39.11
C GLU A 229 6.51 30.46 38.01
N SER A 230 5.51 31.33 38.07
CA SER A 230 4.54 31.53 37.00
C SER A 230 4.68 32.96 36.50
N ARG A 231 4.89 33.10 35.19
CA ARG A 231 4.87 34.40 34.52
C ARG A 231 3.57 34.49 33.72
N PRO A 232 2.81 35.58 33.80
CA PRO A 232 1.70 35.78 32.89
C PRO A 232 2.25 35.84 31.48
N LEU A 233 1.82 34.91 30.62
CA LEU A 233 2.15 34.98 29.21
C LEU A 233 1.60 36.31 28.66
N PRO A 234 2.33 36.99 27.76
CA PRO A 234 1.75 38.08 27.00
C PRO A 234 0.49 37.54 26.33
N GLU A 235 -0.63 38.25 26.50
CA GLU A 235 -1.93 37.85 25.96
C GLU A 235 -1.77 37.67 24.45
N ALA A 236 -1.67 36.41 24.03
CA ALA A 236 -1.55 36.08 22.64
C ALA A 236 -2.84 36.58 21.99
N ALA A 237 -2.72 37.58 21.11
CA ALA A 237 -3.82 37.99 20.27
C ALA A 237 -4.29 36.74 19.53
N VAL A 238 -5.38 36.16 20.00
CA VAL A 238 -6.01 35.02 19.34
C VAL A 238 -6.26 35.52 17.92
N PRO A 239 -5.66 34.91 16.90
CA PRO A 239 -5.91 35.37 15.54
C PRO A 239 -7.41 35.28 15.35
N ALA A 240 -8.06 36.43 15.19
CA ALA A 240 -9.48 36.50 14.97
C ALA A 240 -9.72 35.79 13.64
N LEU A 241 -10.14 34.53 13.72
CA LEU A 241 -10.56 33.79 12.54
C LEU A 241 -11.66 34.61 11.89
N SER A 242 -11.59 34.77 10.58
CA SER A 242 -12.72 35.32 9.85
C SER A 242 -13.97 34.50 10.17
N PRO A 243 -15.18 35.07 10.20
CA PRO A 243 -16.39 34.35 10.56
C PRO A 243 -16.59 33.08 9.72
N GLU A 244 -16.16 33.09 8.46
CA GLU A 244 -16.16 31.93 7.57
C GLU A 244 -15.18 30.84 8.03
N SER A 245 -13.95 31.22 8.40
CA SER A 245 -12.94 30.28 8.90
C SER A 245 -13.30 29.71 10.27
N ALA A 246 -13.96 30.52 11.12
CA ALA A 246 -14.45 30.09 12.43
C ALA A 246 -15.60 29.09 12.29
N ALA A 247 -16.51 29.30 11.33
CA ALA A 247 -17.59 28.36 11.03
C ALA A 247 -17.05 27.01 10.55
N LEU A 248 -16.03 27.01 9.66
CA LEU A 248 -15.39 25.79 9.13
C LEU A 248 -14.61 25.00 10.19
N ALA A 249 -14.04 25.68 11.19
CA ALA A 249 -13.31 25.05 12.28
C ALA A 249 -14.23 24.58 13.43
N SER A 250 -15.53 24.87 13.35
CA SER A 250 -16.50 24.45 14.36
C SER A 250 -16.67 22.92 14.34
N PRO A 251 -16.63 22.24 15.50
CA PRO A 251 -16.95 20.81 15.60
C PRO A 251 -18.34 20.47 15.04
N ASP A 252 -19.26 21.44 15.06
CA ASP A 252 -20.65 21.29 14.60
C ASP A 252 -20.84 21.76 13.15
N PHE A 253 -19.76 21.89 12.36
CA PHE A 253 -19.83 22.41 11.00
C PHE A 253 -20.80 21.61 10.11
N GLU A 254 -20.81 20.28 10.19
CA GLU A 254 -21.76 19.47 9.39
C GLU A 254 -23.21 19.73 9.76
N LEU A 255 -23.51 19.98 11.04
CA LEU A 255 -24.87 20.31 11.50
C LEU A 255 -25.30 21.70 11.02
N LEU A 256 -24.37 22.66 11.00
CA LEU A 256 -24.60 24.02 10.54
C LEU A 256 -24.63 24.14 9.02
N ALA A 257 -24.01 23.21 8.29
CA ALA A 257 -24.00 23.20 6.82
C ALA A 257 -25.24 22.54 6.20
N ASP A 258 -26.09 21.89 7.01
CA ASP A 258 -27.31 21.22 6.56
C ASP A 258 -28.48 22.23 6.37
N PRO A 259 -28.97 22.44 5.13
CA PRO A 259 -30.06 23.37 4.86
C PRO A 259 -31.40 22.93 5.47
N GLU A 260 -31.65 21.62 5.63
CA GLU A 260 -32.88 21.13 6.26
C GLU A 260 -32.84 21.31 7.79
N GLY A 261 -31.70 21.02 8.41
CA GLY A 261 -31.45 21.29 9.82
C GLY A 261 -31.54 22.77 10.20
N GLN A 262 -31.07 23.68 9.34
CA GLN A 262 -31.22 25.13 9.56
C GLN A 262 -32.68 25.59 9.58
N ALA A 263 -33.52 25.06 8.69
CA ALA A 263 -34.95 25.39 8.68
C ALA A 263 -35.63 24.94 9.98
N LEU A 264 -35.32 23.73 10.45
CA LEU A 264 -35.82 23.22 11.73
C LEU A 264 -35.29 24.00 12.95
N ALA A 265 -34.05 24.49 12.88
CA ALA A 265 -33.45 25.30 13.94
C ALA A 265 -34.18 26.64 14.14
N LEU A 266 -34.67 27.25 13.07
CA LEU A 266 -35.48 28.49 13.13
C LEU A 266 -36.83 28.25 13.80
N ASP A 267 -37.42 27.08 13.58
CA ASP A 267 -38.71 26.69 14.17
C ASP A 267 -38.57 26.00 15.54
N LEU A 268 -37.34 25.85 16.05
CA LEU A 268 -37.03 25.07 17.25
C LEU A 268 -37.69 25.67 18.51
N ALA A 269 -37.82 26.99 18.58
CA ALA A 269 -38.55 27.66 19.65
C ALA A 269 -40.05 27.32 19.63
N PHE A 270 -40.64 27.18 18.44
CA PHE A 270 -42.03 26.77 18.27
C PHE A 270 -42.23 25.29 18.65
N TYR A 271 -41.33 24.40 18.21
CA TYR A 271 -41.38 22.99 18.58
C TYR A 271 -41.14 22.74 20.07
N ALA A 272 -40.24 23.50 20.71
CA ALA A 272 -40.02 23.42 22.16
C ALA A 272 -41.26 23.86 22.94
N TRP A 273 -41.96 24.90 22.48
CA TRP A 273 -43.23 25.34 23.06
C TRP A 273 -44.35 24.30 22.86
N LEU A 274 -44.43 23.69 21.67
CA LEU A 274 -45.42 22.64 21.37
C LEU A 274 -45.19 21.39 22.24
N ALA A 275 -43.94 20.95 22.37
CA ALA A 275 -43.57 19.81 23.21
C ALA A 275 -43.88 20.05 24.70
N ALA A 276 -43.74 21.30 25.16
CA ALA A 276 -44.11 21.67 26.53
C ALA A 276 -45.64 21.63 26.77
N GLN A 277 -46.46 21.84 25.73
CA GLN A 277 -47.92 21.72 25.82
C GLN A 277 -48.38 20.26 25.85
N ASP A 278 -47.77 19.40 25.02
CA ASP A 278 -48.09 17.96 24.98
C ASP A 278 -47.68 17.25 26.29
N GLY A 279 -46.53 17.60 26.86
CA GLY A 279 -46.09 17.08 28.17
C GLY A 279 -46.93 17.53 29.37
N GLY A 280 -47.77 18.56 29.21
CA GLY A 280 -48.71 19.02 30.23
C GLY A 280 -50.07 18.30 30.21
N ALA A 281 -50.38 17.56 29.14
CA ALA A 281 -51.64 16.85 28.98
C ALA A 281 -51.68 15.49 29.70
N ASP A 282 -50.52 14.88 29.96
CA ASP A 282 -50.40 13.59 30.68
C ASP A 282 -50.38 13.74 32.21
N ALA A 283 -50.53 14.97 32.74
CA ALA A 283 -50.46 15.27 34.17
C ALA A 283 -51.79 15.76 34.79
N ARG A 284 -52.95 15.43 34.20
CA ARG A 284 -54.28 15.71 34.78
C ARG A 284 -55.15 14.48 34.92
#